data_AF-A0A1I0EMV4-F1
#
_entry.id   AF-A0A1I0EMV4-F1
#
_cell.length_a   1.000
_cell.length_b   1.000
_cell.length_c   1.000
_cell.angle_alpha   90.00
_cell.angle_beta   90.00
_cell.angle_gamma   90.00
#
_symmetry.space_group_name_H-M   'P 1'
#
loop_
_entity.id
_entity.type
_entity.pdbx_description
1 polymer ?
#
loop_
_entity_poly.entity_id
_entity_poly.type
_entity_poly.pdbx_seq_one_letter_code
_entity_poly.pdbx_strand_id
1 'polypeptide(L)'
;MTNEFITFSRPLKSFFDKISIREFARKTKFMQRIRLLQPECFLSALIQTLSFKDHANLADILRMMDSELEASQYKPFHNQIKKAECTTFIQSMVEEATKALFLAPF
;
A
#
# COMPACT_ATOMS: atom_id res chain seq x y z
N MET A 1 22.51 11.03 -21.94
CA MET A 1 22.29 10.97 -20.48
C MET A 1 20.98 10.28 -20.23
N THR A 2 21.01 9.00 -19.89
CA THR A 2 19.85 8.28 -19.37
C THR A 2 19.52 8.94 -18.03
N ASN A 3 18.35 9.55 -17.92
CA ASN A 3 17.95 10.24 -16.70
C ASN A 3 17.90 9.20 -15.57
N GLU A 4 18.81 9.27 -14.61
CA GLU A 4 18.94 8.31 -13.49
C GLU A 4 17.60 8.14 -12.75
N PHE A 5 16.81 9.22 -12.67
CA PHE A 5 15.45 9.17 -12.13
C PHE A 5 14.51 8.29 -12.96
N ILE A 6 14.61 8.31 -14.30
CA ILE A 6 13.79 7.44 -15.16
C ILE A 6 14.19 5.98 -14.94
N THR A 7 15.49 5.68 -14.86
CA THR A 7 16.01 4.33 -14.59
C THR A 7 15.53 3.81 -13.24
N PHE A 8 15.61 4.61 -12.17
CA PHE A 8 15.12 4.27 -10.84
C PHE A 8 13.59 4.14 -10.76
N SER A 9 12.85 5.03 -11.45
CA SER A 9 11.39 5.08 -11.36
C SER A 9 10.71 3.86 -12.01
N ARG A 10 11.36 3.20 -12.97
CA ARG A 10 10.82 2.02 -13.65
C ARG A 10 10.58 0.82 -12.71
N PRO A 11 11.60 0.30 -12.00
CA PRO A 11 11.41 -0.81 -11.08
C PRO A 11 10.49 -0.42 -9.91
N LEU A 12 10.54 0.84 -9.45
CA LEU A 12 9.64 1.33 -8.41
C LEU A 12 8.17 1.31 -8.88
N LYS A 13 7.88 1.78 -10.10
CA LYS A 13 6.54 1.70 -10.71
C LYS A 13 6.09 0.26 -10.93
N SER A 14 7.01 -0.64 -11.30
CA SER A 14 6.69 -2.06 -11.49
C SER A 14 6.37 -2.76 -10.17
N PHE A 15 7.07 -2.44 -9.09
CA PHE A 15 6.80 -3.05 -7.79
C PHE A 15 5.50 -2.53 -7.16
N PHE A 16 5.27 -1.22 -7.24
CA PHE A 16 4.07 -0.57 -6.73
C PHE A 16 2.92 -0.52 -7.74
N ASP A 17 2.93 -1.39 -8.75
CA ASP A 17 1.80 -1.51 -9.66
C ASP A 17 0.61 -2.18 -8.96
N LYS A 18 -0.60 -1.85 -9.40
CA LYS A 18 -1.87 -2.32 -8.83
C LYS A 18 -2.00 -3.86 -8.81
N ILE A 19 -1.55 -4.54 -9.85
CA ILE A 19 -1.58 -6.00 -9.95
C ILE A 19 -0.61 -6.59 -8.92
N SER A 20 0.64 -6.13 -8.92
CA SER A 20 1.68 -6.58 -7.98
C SER A 20 1.25 -6.41 -6.52
N ILE A 21 0.72 -5.23 -6.16
CA ILE A 21 0.23 -4.97 -4.78
C ILE A 21 -0.90 -5.93 -4.40
N ARG A 22 -1.83 -6.21 -5.31
CA ARG A 22 -2.97 -7.11 -5.04
C ARG A 22 -2.53 -8.57 -4.92
N GLU A 23 -1.58 -9.02 -5.72
CA GLU A 23 -0.98 -10.35 -5.60
C GLU A 23 -0.24 -10.50 -4.27
N PHE A 24 0.51 -9.46 -3.89
CA PHE A 24 1.21 -9.43 -2.62
C PHE A 24 0.24 -9.49 -1.43
N ALA A 25 -0.84 -8.71 -1.47
CA ALA A 25 -1.90 -8.74 -0.46
C ALA A 25 -2.59 -10.10 -0.33
N ARG A 26 -2.68 -10.88 -1.41
CA ARG A 26 -3.17 -12.27 -1.36
C ARG A 26 -2.15 -13.20 -0.72
N LYS A 27 -0.87 -13.08 -1.09
CA LYS A 27 0.23 -13.89 -0.55
C LYS A 27 0.35 -13.74 0.97
N THR A 28 0.20 -12.52 1.48
CA THR A 28 0.23 -12.22 2.93
C THR A 28 -1.11 -12.45 3.63
N LYS A 29 -2.12 -12.94 2.90
CA LYS A 29 -3.50 -13.16 3.37
C LYS A 29 -4.21 -11.90 3.86
N PHE A 30 -3.63 -10.72 3.68
CA PHE A 30 -4.29 -9.44 3.95
C PHE A 30 -5.60 -9.33 3.17
N MET A 31 -5.62 -9.78 1.92
CA MET A 31 -6.86 -9.77 1.16
C MET A 31 -7.15 -11.12 0.50
N GLN A 32 -8.27 -11.72 0.88
CA GLN A 32 -8.78 -12.94 0.23
C GLN A 32 -9.88 -12.63 -0.80
N ARG A 33 -10.59 -11.48 -0.69
CA ARG A 33 -11.60 -11.01 -1.66
C ARG A 33 -11.54 -9.49 -1.80
N ILE A 34 -11.59 -9.00 -3.04
CA ILE A 34 -11.44 -7.56 -3.40
C ILE A 34 -12.63 -6.69 -2.95
N ARG A 35 -13.75 -7.29 -2.52
CA ARG A 35 -15.06 -6.61 -2.45
C ARG A 35 -15.18 -5.46 -1.44
N LEU A 36 -14.27 -5.30 -0.48
CA LEU A 36 -14.42 -4.32 0.61
C LEU A 36 -13.22 -3.39 0.83
N LEU A 37 -12.04 -3.78 0.36
CA LEU A 37 -10.83 -2.98 0.52
C LEU A 37 -9.93 -3.22 -0.69
N GLN A 38 -9.52 -2.14 -1.36
CA GLN A 38 -8.53 -2.21 -2.43
C GLN A 38 -7.15 -1.96 -1.83
N PRO A 39 -6.23 -2.94 -1.79
CA PRO A 39 -4.94 -2.82 -1.09
C PRO A 39 -4.07 -1.70 -1.64
N GLU A 40 -4.14 -1.44 -2.95
CA GLU A 40 -3.43 -0.33 -3.59
C GLU A 40 -3.94 1.05 -3.13
N CYS A 41 -5.25 1.23 -3.00
CA CYS A 41 -5.87 2.46 -2.50
C CYS A 41 -5.56 2.64 -1.01
N PHE A 42 -5.63 1.55 -0.24
CA PHE A 42 -5.23 1.57 1.17
C PHE A 42 -3.77 2.00 1.35
N LEU A 43 -2.85 1.42 0.57
CA LEU A 43 -1.43 1.75 0.65
C LEU A 43 -1.16 3.19 0.26
N SER A 44 -1.78 3.67 -0.82
CA SER A 44 -1.73 5.08 -1.25
C SER A 44 -2.20 6.02 -0.13
N ALA A 45 -3.41 5.78 0.39
CA ALA A 45 -4.01 6.57 1.45
C ALA A 45 -3.17 6.55 2.74
N LEU A 46 -2.59 5.39 3.09
CA LEU A 46 -1.71 5.25 4.24
C LEU A 46 -0.46 6.11 4.09
N ILE A 47 0.25 5.98 2.97
CA ILE A 47 1.49 6.75 2.71
C ILE A 47 1.19 8.24 2.70
N GLN A 48 0.14 8.67 1.99
CA GLN A 48 -0.25 10.07 1.96
C GLN A 48 -0.57 10.59 3.36
N THR A 49 -1.39 9.88 4.13
CA THR A 49 -1.79 10.33 5.47
C THR A 49 -0.57 10.45 6.39
N LEU A 50 0.33 9.48 6.38
CA LEU A 50 1.55 9.48 7.19
C LEU A 50 2.57 10.53 6.72
N SER A 51 2.53 10.96 5.46
CA SER A 51 3.43 11.99 4.92
C SER A 51 3.01 13.42 5.31
N PHE A 52 1.73 13.63 5.62
CA PHE A 52 1.18 14.97 5.87
C PHE A 52 0.64 15.21 7.29
N LYS A 53 0.49 14.16 8.11
CA LYS A 53 -0.08 14.28 9.47
C LYS A 53 0.84 13.66 10.52
N ASP A 54 1.35 14.50 11.42
CA ASP A 54 2.17 14.09 12.58
C ASP A 54 1.43 13.14 13.54
N HIS A 55 0.10 13.28 13.63
CA HIS A 55 -0.77 12.46 14.48
C HIS A 55 -1.89 11.81 13.67
N ALA A 56 -1.51 11.11 12.60
CA ALA A 56 -2.43 10.34 11.76
C ALA A 56 -3.19 9.28 12.56
N ASN A 57 -4.51 9.22 12.38
CA ASN A 57 -5.35 8.14 12.91
C ASN A 57 -6.04 7.34 11.79
N LEU A 58 -6.73 6.26 12.15
CA LEU A 58 -7.42 5.39 11.19
C LEU A 58 -8.52 6.11 10.39
N ALA A 59 -9.21 7.08 11.01
CA ALA A 59 -10.24 7.85 10.32
C ALA A 59 -9.63 8.79 9.27
N ASP A 60 -8.42 9.29 9.51
CA ASP A 60 -7.70 10.10 8.52
C ASP A 60 -7.32 9.27 7.29
N ILE A 61 -6.82 8.05 7.50
CA ILE A 61 -6.49 7.12 6.41
C ILE A 61 -7.76 6.76 5.63
N LEU A 62 -8.86 6.49 6.32
CA LEU A 62 -10.14 6.19 5.69
C LEU A 62 -10.64 7.35 4.83
N ARG A 63 -10.60 8.58 5.35
CA ARG A 63 -11.01 9.79 4.61
C ARG A 63 -10.16 9.99 3.35
N MET A 64 -8.86 9.73 3.44
CA MET A 64 -7.97 9.81 2.28
C MET A 64 -8.35 8.74 1.24
N MET A 65 -8.65 7.52 1.68
CA MET A 65 -9.07 6.43 0.81
C MET A 65 -10.46 6.69 0.16
N ASP A 66 -11.40 7.27 0.91
CA ASP A 66 -12.74 7.68 0.44
C ASP A 66 -12.69 8.84 -0.54
N SER A 67 -11.64 9.68 -0.50
CA SER A 67 -11.45 10.69 -1.55
C SER A 67 -11.09 10.06 -2.91
N GLU A 68 -10.60 8.81 -2.91
CA GLU A 68 -10.20 8.06 -4.11
C GLU A 68 -11.25 7.00 -4.54
N LEU A 69 -12.25 6.67 -3.70
CA LEU A 69 -13.25 5.61 -3.93
C LEU A 69 -14.66 6.04 -3.50
N GLU A 70 -15.70 5.51 -4.14
CA GLU A 70 -17.07 5.65 -3.61
C GLU A 70 -17.16 5.08 -2.20
N ALA A 71 -17.60 5.92 -1.26
CA ALA A 71 -17.77 5.71 0.19
C ALA A 71 -17.46 4.29 0.69
N SER A 72 -16.26 4.09 1.24
CA SER A 72 -15.89 2.83 1.85
C SER A 72 -16.57 2.65 3.22
N GLN A 73 -16.90 1.40 3.56
CA GLN A 73 -17.58 1.10 4.81
C GLN A 73 -16.57 1.08 5.97
N TYR A 74 -16.73 1.99 6.92
CA TYR A 74 -15.85 2.14 8.10
C TYR A 74 -15.61 0.81 8.84
N LYS A 75 -16.66 0.02 9.11
CA LYS A 75 -16.55 -1.19 9.94
C LYS A 75 -15.73 -2.31 9.27
N PRO A 76 -15.97 -2.69 8.00
CA PRO A 76 -15.07 -3.57 7.25
C PRO A 76 -13.63 -3.11 7.21
N PHE A 77 -13.39 -1.82 6.93
CA PHE A 77 -12.05 -1.23 6.88
C PHE A 77 -11.32 -1.40 8.22
N HIS A 78 -11.95 -0.94 9.31
CA HIS A 78 -11.38 -1.00 10.64
C HIS A 78 -11.10 -2.46 11.08
N ASN A 79 -12.01 -3.38 10.79
CA ASN A 79 -11.81 -4.80 11.08
C ASN A 79 -10.65 -5.41 10.30
N GLN A 80 -10.43 -4.94 9.07
CA GLN A 80 -9.37 -5.43 8.21
C GLN A 80 -7.99 -4.92 8.64
N ILE A 81 -7.89 -3.69 9.14
CA ILE A 81 -6.63 -3.13 9.64
C ILE A 81 -6.23 -3.71 11.00
N LYS A 82 -7.20 -4.05 11.86
CA LYS A 82 -6.92 -4.66 13.16
C LYS A 82 -6.32 -6.08 13.09
N LYS A 83 -6.39 -6.72 11.93
CA LYS A 83 -5.86 -8.05 11.70
C LYS A 83 -4.34 -8.01 11.61
N ALA A 84 -3.68 -9.04 12.14
CA ALA A 84 -2.22 -9.17 12.08
C ALA A 84 -1.69 -9.20 10.63
N GLU A 85 -2.51 -9.71 9.72
CA GLU A 85 -2.24 -9.78 8.28
C GLU A 85 -2.01 -8.39 7.65
N CYS A 86 -2.59 -7.31 8.22
CA CYS A 86 -2.31 -5.94 7.78
C CYS A 86 -0.85 -5.56 8.07
N THR A 87 -0.40 -5.80 9.29
CA THR A 87 0.99 -5.56 9.70
C THR A 87 1.95 -6.41 8.88
N THR A 88 1.66 -7.71 8.73
CA THR A 88 2.46 -8.62 7.88
C THR A 88 2.53 -8.10 6.45
N PHE A 89 1.42 -7.65 5.87
CA PHE A 89 1.40 -7.10 4.52
C PHE A 89 2.30 -5.89 4.36
N ILE A 90 2.19 -4.89 5.24
CA ILE A 90 2.99 -3.66 5.16
C ILE A 90 4.48 -3.97 5.36
N GLN A 91 4.81 -4.77 6.39
CA GLN A 91 6.20 -5.13 6.69
C GLN A 91 6.84 -5.90 5.53
N SER A 92 6.18 -6.95 5.05
CA SER A 92 6.69 -7.72 3.92
C SER A 92 6.82 -6.88 2.64
N MET A 93 5.92 -5.91 2.41
CA MET A 93 6.04 -5.00 1.27
C MET A 93 7.28 -4.11 1.37
N VAL A 94 7.53 -3.52 2.54
CA VAL A 94 8.70 -2.66 2.77
C VAL A 94 9.99 -3.48 2.64
N GLU A 95 10.02 -4.69 3.19
CA GLU A 95 11.18 -5.58 3.07
C GLU A 95 11.48 -5.94 1.61
N GLU A 96 10.46 -6.34 0.85
CA GLU A 96 10.64 -6.73 -0.56
C GLU A 96 10.99 -5.52 -1.44
N ALA A 97 10.39 -4.36 -1.20
CA ALA A 97 10.78 -3.11 -1.88
C ALA A 97 12.25 -2.78 -1.57
N THR A 98 12.69 -2.95 -0.32
CA THR A 98 14.07 -2.70 0.10
C THR A 98 15.04 -3.61 -0.64
N LYS A 99 14.74 -4.91 -0.69
CA LYS A 99 15.57 -5.89 -1.40
C LYS A 99 15.63 -5.62 -2.90
N ALA A 100 14.47 -5.34 -3.51
CA ALA A 100 14.35 -5.18 -4.97
C ALA A 100 14.94 -3.86 -5.47
N LEU A 101 14.86 -2.78 -4.69
CA LEU A 101 15.19 -1.43 -5.15
C LEU A 101 16.47 -0.86 -4.54
N PHE A 102 16.87 -1.27 -3.32
CA PHE A 102 17.99 -0.62 -2.63
C PHE A 102 19.20 -1.54 -2.45
N LEU A 103 19.01 -2.87 -2.56
CA LEU A 103 20.10 -3.85 -2.47
C LEU A 103 20.52 -4.41 -3.84
N ALA A 104 19.69 -4.25 -4.87
CA ALA A 104 20.07 -4.60 -6.24
C ALA A 104 20.84 -3.43 -6.87
N PRO A 105 22.00 -3.67 -7.53
CA PRO A 105 22.70 -2.62 -8.26
C PRO A 105 21.83 -2.09 -9.41
N PHE A 106 21.71 -0.75 -9.50
CA PHE A 106 21.00 -0.06 -10.59
C PHE A 106 21.73 -0.16 -11.93
#